data_AF-A0A533SRF9-F1
#
_entry.id   AF-A0A533SRF9-F1
#
_cell.length_a   1.000
_cell.length_b   1.000
_cell.length_c   1.000
_cell.angle_alpha   90.00
_cell.angle_beta   90.00
_cell.angle_gamma   90.00
#
_symmetry.space_group_name_H-M   'P 1'
#
loop_
_entity.id
_entity.type
_entity.pdbx_description
1 polymer ?
#
loop_
_entity_poly.entity_id
_entity_poly.type
_entity_poly.pdbx_seq_one_letter_code
_entity_poly.pdbx_strand_id
1 'polypeptide(L)'
;MLYEARSLYCAPVCSPDEILDRWKRDLNTYGDSGAILASWKREGYTHLMVYTAGVDFMRTADDPHHPLSDLTALDAFLARLPAPQSFGGVYALYTLP
;
A
#
# COMPACT_ATOMS: atom_id res chain seq x y z
N MET A 1 4.97 12.90 -1.09
CA MET A 1 3.89 12.39 -1.96
C MET A 1 3.20 11.24 -1.26
N LEU A 2 1.86 11.18 -1.28
CA LEU A 2 1.07 10.08 -0.68
C LEU A 2 0.82 8.97 -1.72
N TYR A 3 0.92 7.72 -1.31
CA TYR A 3 0.48 6.56 -2.07
C TYR A 3 -0.87 6.08 -1.53
N GLU A 4 -1.83 5.81 -2.42
CA GLU A 4 -3.23 5.45 -2.16
C GLU A 4 -4.13 6.59 -1.64
N ALA A 5 -4.96 7.13 -2.52
CA ALA A 5 -6.30 7.57 -2.15
C ALA A 5 -7.19 7.12 -3.31
N ARG A 6 -8.44 6.72 -3.04
CA ARG A 6 -9.46 6.74 -4.11
C ARG A 6 -9.32 8.10 -4.79
N SER A 7 -9.28 8.14 -6.11
CA SER A 7 -8.84 9.33 -6.88
C SER A 7 -9.55 10.63 -6.46
N LEU A 8 -10.73 10.49 -5.86
CA LEU A 8 -11.49 11.53 -5.17
C LEU A 8 -10.70 12.16 -4.01
N TYR A 9 -10.30 13.43 -4.19
CA TYR A 9 -9.45 14.23 -3.30
C TYR A 9 -7.95 13.92 -3.32
N CYS A 10 -7.45 13.21 -4.33
CA CYS A 10 -6.01 13.15 -4.57
C CYS A 10 -5.51 14.48 -5.17
N ALA A 11 -5.24 15.47 -4.29
CA ALA A 11 -4.63 16.76 -4.64
C ALA A 11 -3.84 17.35 -3.45
N PRO A 12 -2.70 18.03 -3.64
CA PRO A 12 -2.01 18.31 -4.92
C PRO A 12 -0.85 17.34 -5.27
N VAL A 13 -0.37 16.49 -4.34
CA VAL A 13 0.82 15.63 -4.57
C VAL A 13 0.64 14.21 -4.01
N CYS A 14 -0.08 13.38 -4.76
CA CYS A 14 -0.31 11.96 -4.47
C CYS A 14 -0.35 11.14 -5.75
N SER A 15 -0.11 9.83 -5.61
CA SER A 15 -0.35 8.85 -6.65
C SER A 15 -1.51 7.97 -6.18
N PRO A 16 -2.69 8.06 -6.82
CA PRO A 16 -3.82 7.23 -6.46
C PRO A 16 -3.52 5.78 -6.85
N ASP A 17 -3.87 4.86 -5.97
CA ASP A 17 -3.79 3.42 -6.22
C ASP A 17 -4.99 2.76 -5.55
N GLU A 18 -6.11 2.66 -6.26
CA GLU A 18 -7.40 2.34 -5.63
C GLU A 18 -7.53 0.90 -5.13
N ILE A 19 -6.67 -0.02 -5.60
CA ILE A 19 -6.77 -1.46 -5.32
C ILE A 19 -5.39 -2.09 -5.04
N LEU A 20 -4.41 -1.28 -4.63
CA LEU A 20 -3.03 -1.73 -4.39
C LEU A 20 -2.38 -2.39 -5.62
N ASP A 21 -2.75 -1.94 -6.82
CA ASP A 21 -2.25 -2.45 -8.10
C ASP A 21 -0.75 -2.25 -8.23
N ARG A 22 -0.22 -1.16 -7.68
CA ARG A 22 1.21 -0.91 -7.71
C ARG A 22 1.94 -1.80 -6.73
N TRP A 23 1.39 -2.10 -5.55
CA TRP A 23 2.00 -3.07 -4.65
C TRP A 23 2.22 -4.39 -5.39
N LYS A 24 1.18 -4.91 -6.03
CA LYS A 24 1.28 -6.14 -6.84
C LYS A 24 2.32 -5.99 -7.96
N ARG A 25 2.29 -4.89 -8.71
CA ARG A 25 3.23 -4.64 -9.82
C ARG A 25 4.67 -4.61 -9.34
N ASP A 26 4.94 -3.90 -8.26
CA ASP A 26 6.28 -3.69 -7.72
C ASP A 26 6.76 -4.97 -7.00
N LEU A 27 5.87 -5.72 -6.36
CA LEU A 27 6.17 -7.05 -5.84
C LEU A 27 6.58 -8.02 -6.96
N ASN A 28 5.86 -8.03 -8.08
CA ASN A 28 6.23 -8.83 -9.25
C ASN A 28 7.52 -8.35 -9.92
N THR A 29 7.80 -7.05 -9.88
CA THR A 29 8.98 -6.44 -10.52
C THR A 29 10.25 -6.66 -9.71
N TYR A 30 10.17 -6.41 -8.39
CA TYR A 30 11.34 -6.40 -7.53
C TYR A 30 11.51 -7.69 -6.72
N GLY A 31 10.44 -8.44 -6.45
CA GLY A 31 10.45 -9.65 -5.63
C GLY A 31 10.79 -9.43 -4.15
N ASP A 32 11.25 -8.23 -3.78
CA ASP A 32 11.65 -7.85 -2.45
C ASP A 32 11.05 -6.50 -2.05
N SER A 33 10.29 -6.53 -0.96
CA SER A 33 9.76 -5.38 -0.24
C SER A 33 10.78 -4.28 0.14
N GLY A 34 12.05 -4.63 0.40
CA GLY A 34 13.10 -3.64 0.66
C GLY A 34 13.45 -2.84 -0.58
N ALA A 35 13.58 -3.52 -1.72
CA ALA A 35 13.74 -2.91 -3.03
C ALA A 35 12.53 -2.05 -3.45
N ILE A 36 11.30 -2.48 -3.13
CA ILE A 36 10.08 -1.69 -3.31
C ILE A 36 10.16 -0.37 -2.52
N LEU A 37 10.45 -0.45 -1.21
CA LEU A 37 10.61 0.74 -0.36
C LEU A 37 11.67 1.70 -0.91
N ALA A 38 12.83 1.16 -1.29
CA ALA A 38 13.89 1.97 -1.86
C ALA A 38 13.46 2.65 -3.16
N SER A 39 12.67 1.98 -4.01
CA SER A 39 12.11 2.60 -5.21
C SER A 39 11.14 3.72 -4.90
N TRP A 40 10.18 3.48 -4.00
CA TRP A 40 9.20 4.50 -3.62
C TRP A 40 9.86 5.73 -3.01
N LYS A 41 10.91 5.56 -2.20
CA LYS A 41 11.69 6.68 -1.67
C LYS A 41 12.41 7.46 -2.77
N ARG A 42 13.04 6.79 -3.74
CA ARG A 42 13.69 7.47 -4.88
C ARG A 42 12.70 8.28 -5.72
N GLU A 43 11.47 7.80 -5.81
CA GLU A 43 10.38 8.49 -6.50
C GLU A 43 9.75 9.63 -5.68
N GLY A 44 10.18 9.83 -4.43
CA GLY A 44 9.73 10.93 -3.57
C GLY A 44 8.45 10.64 -2.78
N TYR A 45 8.03 9.38 -2.68
CA TYR A 45 6.99 8.98 -1.74
C TYR A 45 7.50 9.08 -0.32
N THR A 46 6.67 9.70 0.54
CA THR A 46 6.99 9.90 1.96
C THR A 46 6.01 9.19 2.86
N HIS A 47 4.80 8.92 2.36
CA HIS A 47 3.79 8.21 3.10
C HIS A 47 3.01 7.26 2.19
N LEU A 48 2.48 6.24 2.83
CA LEU A 48 1.65 5.18 2.28
C LEU A 48 0.34 5.19 3.07
N MET A 49 -0.77 5.54 2.44
CA MET A 49 -2.09 5.31 3.00
C MET A 49 -2.57 3.93 2.55
N VAL A 50 -3.28 3.23 3.43
CA VAL A 50 -3.81 1.89 3.16
C VAL A 50 -5.26 1.85 3.62
N TYR A 51 -6.18 1.53 2.72
CA TYR A 51 -7.56 1.21 3.04
C TYR A 51 -7.65 -0.21 3.62
N THR A 52 -7.50 -0.31 4.94
CA THR A 52 -7.42 -1.60 5.66
C THR A 52 -8.67 -2.46 5.49
N ALA A 53 -9.85 -1.85 5.52
CA ALA A 53 -11.10 -2.58 5.29
C ALA A 53 -11.20 -3.14 3.86
N GLY A 54 -10.61 -2.46 2.87
CA GLY A 54 -10.50 -2.97 1.51
C GLY A 54 -9.57 -4.17 1.41
N VAL A 55 -8.40 -4.08 2.03
CA VAL A 55 -7.46 -5.21 2.12
C VAL A 55 -8.12 -6.43 2.75
N ASP A 56 -8.83 -6.25 3.86
CA ASP A 56 -9.52 -7.33 4.55
C ASP A 56 -10.63 -7.95 3.70
N PHE A 57 -11.38 -7.14 2.96
CA PHE A 57 -12.35 -7.62 1.97
C PHE A 57 -11.68 -8.51 0.92
N MET A 58 -10.55 -8.07 0.33
CA MET A 58 -9.84 -8.82 -0.71
C MET A 58 -9.35 -10.19 -0.24
N ARG A 59 -8.99 -10.35 1.04
CA ARG A 59 -8.59 -11.65 1.61
C ARG A 59 -9.70 -12.70 1.54
N THR A 60 -10.96 -12.26 1.61
CA THR A 60 -12.13 -13.14 1.62
C THR A 60 -12.79 -13.28 0.25
N ALA A 61 -12.38 -12.45 -0.72
CA ALA A 61 -13.00 -12.38 -2.04
C ALA A 61 -12.57 -13.52 -2.99
N ASP A 62 -11.52 -14.27 -2.65
CA ASP A 62 -10.91 -15.32 -3.50
C ASP A 62 -10.57 -14.81 -4.92
N ASP A 63 -10.15 -13.55 -5.02
CA ASP A 63 -9.79 -12.92 -6.30
C ASP A 63 -8.40 -13.39 -6.74
N PRO A 64 -8.26 -14.08 -7.89
CA PRO A 64 -6.96 -14.47 -8.42
C PRO A 64 -6.05 -13.27 -8.77
N HIS A 65 -6.60 -12.06 -8.89
CA HIS A 65 -5.82 -10.84 -9.09
C HIS A 65 -5.16 -10.34 -7.81
N HIS A 66 -5.60 -10.79 -6.64
CA HIS A 66 -5.05 -10.40 -5.34
C HIS A 66 -4.84 -11.65 -4.47
N PRO A 67 -3.91 -12.54 -4.88
CA PRO A 67 -3.71 -13.79 -4.18
C PRO A 67 -3.30 -13.51 -2.72
N LEU A 68 -3.69 -14.41 -1.82
CA LEU A 68 -3.43 -14.26 -0.38
C LEU A 68 -1.94 -14.11 -0.06
N SER A 69 -1.05 -14.66 -0.90
CA SER A 69 0.40 -14.47 -0.80
C SER A 69 0.81 -13.01 -0.91
N ASP A 70 0.22 -12.26 -1.84
CA ASP A 70 0.57 -10.86 -2.10
C ASP A 70 0.08 -9.97 -0.95
N LEU A 71 -1.10 -10.27 -0.40
CA LEU A 71 -1.65 -9.59 0.77
C LEU A 71 -0.87 -9.92 2.04
N THR A 72 -0.39 -11.15 2.19
CA THR A 72 0.49 -11.55 3.30
C THR A 72 1.86 -10.85 3.21
N ALA A 73 2.40 -10.72 2.00
CA ALA A 73 3.64 -9.98 1.78
C ALA A 73 3.46 -8.49 2.08
N LEU A 74 2.29 -7.92 1.79
CA LEU A 74 1.94 -6.55 2.17
C LEU A 74 1.94 -6.41 3.70
N ASP A 75 1.32 -7.32 4.44
CA ASP A 75 1.33 -7.29 5.92
C ASP A 75 2.75 -7.29 6.47
N ALA A 76 3.61 -8.18 5.96
CA ALA A 76 5.01 -8.27 6.35
C ALA A 76 5.80 -6.99 6.01
N PHE A 77 5.41 -6.28 4.95
CA PHE A 77 5.95 -4.98 4.61
C PHE A 77 5.48 -3.87 5.57
N LEU A 78 4.18 -3.75 5.78
CA LEU A 78 3.59 -2.74 6.66
C LEU A 78 4.06 -2.90 8.12
N ALA A 79 4.26 -4.12 8.59
CA ALA A 79 4.76 -4.41 9.94
C ALA A 79 6.19 -3.90 10.19
N ARG A 80 6.97 -3.58 9.14
CA ARG A 80 8.31 -3.00 9.25
C ARG A 80 8.32 -1.47 9.25
N LEU A 81 7.19 -0.86 8.93
CA LEU A 81 7.06 0.60 8.93
C LEU A 81 6.77 1.10 10.35
N PRO A 82 7.04 2.38 10.64
CA PRO A 82 6.57 3.02 11.86
C PRO A 82 5.05 2.85 12.04
N ALA A 83 4.59 2.83 13.30
CA ALA A 83 3.18 2.68 13.63
C ALA A 83 2.33 3.72 12.86
N PRO A 84 1.26 3.29 12.17
CA PRO A 84 0.49 4.19 11.32
C PRO A 84 -0.42 5.09 12.16
N GLN A 85 -0.77 6.24 11.58
CA GLN A 85 -1.93 7.00 12.04
C GLN A 85 -3.21 6.34 11.48
N SER A 86 -4.16 6.02 12.34
CA SER A 86 -5.46 5.46 11.93
C SER A 86 -6.50 6.56 11.72
N PHE A 87 -7.33 6.40 10.68
CA PHE A 87 -8.49 7.25 10.40
C PHE A 87 -9.73 6.38 10.36
N GLY A 88 -10.60 6.55 11.36
CA GLY A 88 -11.88 5.83 11.46
C GLY A 88 -11.76 4.31 11.52
N GLY A 89 -10.58 3.76 11.84
CA GLY A 89 -10.33 2.31 11.87
C GLY A 89 -10.32 1.63 10.50
N VAL A 90 -10.44 2.38 9.41
CA VAL A 90 -10.58 1.84 8.03
C VAL A 90 -9.48 2.33 7.09
N TYR A 91 -8.77 3.39 7.46
CA TYR A 91 -7.54 3.81 6.78
C TYR A 91 -6.37 3.87 7.77
N ALA A 92 -5.19 3.52 7.29
CA ALA A 92 -3.93 3.62 8.01
C ALA A 92 -2.91 4.39 7.16
N LEU A 93 -2.35 5.46 7.71
CA LEU A 93 -1.30 6.26 7.08
C LEU A 93 0.06 5.92 7.71
N TYR A 94 0.92 5.29 6.92
CA TYR A 94 2.28 4.92 7.26
C TYR A 94 3.26 5.96 6.73
N THR A 95 4.30 6.24 7.52
CA THR A 95 5.47 7.00 7.06
C THR A 95 6.49 6.05 6.45
N LEU A 96 7.10 6.44 5.31
CA LEU A 96 8.19 5.69 4.69
C LEU A 96 9.54 6.22 5.21
N PRO A 97 10.30 5.44 6.01
CA PRO A 97 11.56 5.88 6.62
C PRO A 97 12.71 5.90 5.61
#